data_AF-A0AAW4T192-F1
#
_entry.id   AF-A0AAW4T192-F1
#
_cell.length_a   1.000
_cell.length_b   1.000
_cell.length_c   1.000
_cell.angle_alpha   90.00
_cell.angle_beta   90.00
_cell.angle_gamma   90.00
#
_symmetry.space_group_name_H-M   'P 1'
#
loop_
_entity.id
_entity.type
_entity.pdbx_description
1 polymer ?
#
loop_
_entity_poly.entity_id
_entity_poly.type
_entity_poly.pdbx_seq_one_letter_code
_entity_poly.pdbx_strand_id
1 'polypeptide(L)'
;MINNLKKWLIMPVVLPFLSLAEVKSMPEIMLQSLDTIEYKVFIAVDKAAVEHWGGKVSYQTQLNTFFEKMNDFWNKAGQGRFQYYFRYVPDLQVVYDCSSRQLENVYRESAGFPNHDVLLIIDSLLDFDDEEGAKGWYCGGAKDGMSMVVCRSRSKTEHEDLFGIDYFCRGVAHELGHYRGVTDLYADRIREKNNPVNHIGYEPDSCVMNNHYKTYKWSSYAVNVMNHTAKSKRPGRDFPGLFKQMFPQNISVTVKVKGKNAKGVILNLYGSRAGFNDLIATPYRTYQTDKKGEYLITDVPNLYDNPAEPLYTDKLPYNRWFTFLLEAQYKGEKKYVWLPEYEIQQTFFENKDTYPVNIEF
;
A
#
# COMPACT_ATOMS: atom_id res chain seq x y z
N MET A 1 75.74 -27.97 44.91
CA MET A 1 74.59 -27.80 44.00
C MET A 1 75.11 -27.07 42.76
N ILE A 2 75.78 -27.69 41.79
CA ILE A 2 75.36 -28.66 40.77
C ILE A 2 74.16 -28.17 39.92
N ASN A 3 74.46 -28.03 38.62
CA ASN A 3 73.62 -28.02 37.41
C ASN A 3 72.83 -26.74 37.07
N ASN A 4 72.68 -26.34 35.81
CA ASN A 4 73.39 -26.68 34.57
C ASN A 4 73.01 -25.67 33.46
N LEU A 5 73.93 -25.53 32.50
CA LEU A 5 73.76 -25.04 31.13
C LEU A 5 72.40 -25.33 30.45
N LYS A 6 71.97 -24.39 29.58
CA LYS A 6 71.85 -24.67 28.12
C LYS A 6 71.71 -23.40 27.27
N LYS A 7 72.67 -23.23 26.34
CA LYS A 7 72.60 -22.40 25.12
C LYS A 7 71.42 -22.83 24.26
N TRP A 8 70.84 -21.93 23.46
CA TRP A 8 70.36 -22.21 22.09
C TRP A 8 70.27 -20.92 21.25
N LEU A 9 70.35 -21.14 19.94
CA LEU A 9 70.75 -20.26 18.84
C LEU A 9 69.91 -18.99 18.61
N ILE A 10 70.58 -17.91 18.21
CA ILE A 10 69.96 -16.76 17.52
C ILE A 10 69.92 -17.08 16.02
N MET A 11 68.71 -17.22 15.45
CA MET A 11 68.47 -17.07 14.01
C MET A 11 67.69 -15.77 13.80
N PRO A 12 68.09 -14.89 12.86
CA PRO A 12 67.28 -13.74 12.50
C PRO A 12 66.10 -14.20 11.65
N VAL A 13 64.88 -13.94 12.13
CA VAL A 13 63.65 -14.11 11.36
C VAL A 13 63.61 -13.03 10.29
N VAL A 14 63.73 -13.45 9.03
CA VAL A 14 63.40 -12.64 7.86
C VAL A 14 61.87 -12.49 7.83
N LEU A 15 61.37 -11.31 8.16
CA LEU A 15 59.97 -10.95 7.93
C LEU A 15 59.71 -10.86 6.42
N PRO A 16 58.69 -11.55 5.89
CA PRO A 16 58.32 -11.38 4.50
C PRO A 16 57.63 -10.02 4.34
N PHE A 17 58.08 -9.25 3.35
CA PHE A 17 57.37 -8.10 2.83
C PHE A 17 55.99 -8.55 2.34
N LEU A 18 54.96 -8.32 3.14
CA LEU A 18 53.58 -8.36 2.68
C LEU A 18 53.33 -7.09 1.87
N SER A 19 53.35 -7.27 0.55
CA SER A 19 52.73 -6.42 -0.44
C SER A 19 51.40 -5.85 0.09
N LEU A 20 51.30 -4.52 0.19
CA LEU A 20 50.01 -3.84 0.27
C LEU A 20 49.26 -4.14 -1.03
N ALA A 21 48.47 -5.21 -1.02
CA ALA A 21 47.40 -5.35 -1.97
C ALA A 21 46.45 -4.17 -1.75
N GLU A 22 46.26 -3.36 -2.79
CA GLU A 22 45.25 -2.31 -2.85
C GLU A 22 43.92 -2.91 -2.38
N VAL A 23 43.49 -2.49 -1.19
CA VAL A 23 42.11 -2.62 -0.76
C VAL A 23 41.33 -1.76 -1.74
N LYS A 24 40.79 -2.40 -2.78
CA LYS A 24 39.78 -1.82 -3.64
C LYS A 24 38.66 -1.36 -2.72
N SER A 25 38.61 -0.07 -2.46
CA SER A 25 37.51 0.56 -1.74
C SER A 25 36.23 0.14 -2.44
N MET A 26 35.35 -0.53 -1.69
CA MET A 26 33.96 -0.66 -2.11
C MET A 26 33.46 0.77 -2.35
N PRO A 27 32.73 1.05 -3.45
CA PRO A 27 32.16 2.35 -3.64
C PRO A 27 31.24 2.61 -2.46
N GLU A 28 31.65 3.56 -1.63
CA GLU A 28 30.79 4.24 -0.69
C GLU A 28 29.59 4.71 -1.52
N ILE A 29 28.46 4.01 -1.38
CA ILE A 29 27.20 4.45 -1.96
C ILE A 29 26.99 5.80 -1.30
N MET A 30 27.32 6.88 -2.00
CA MET A 30 26.93 8.22 -1.59
C MET A 30 25.42 8.13 -1.39
N LEU A 31 24.99 8.11 -0.13
CA LEU A 31 23.59 8.23 0.23
C LEU A 31 23.22 9.63 -0.22
N GLN A 32 22.75 9.77 -1.45
CA GLN A 32 22.26 11.03 -1.96
C GLN A 32 21.19 11.46 -0.98
N SER A 33 21.39 12.60 -0.31
CA SER A 33 20.42 13.11 0.64
C SER A 33 19.11 13.33 -0.12
N LEU A 34 18.09 12.52 0.18
CA LEU A 34 16.79 12.64 -0.46
C LEU A 34 16.19 14.00 -0.12
N ASP A 35 15.58 14.64 -1.11
CA ASP A 35 14.76 15.83 -0.86
C ASP A 35 13.65 15.47 0.13
N THR A 36 13.44 16.33 1.13
CA THR A 36 12.38 16.14 2.12
C THR A 36 11.08 16.75 1.62
N ILE A 37 10.01 15.95 1.59
CA ILE A 37 8.65 16.41 1.33
C ILE A 37 7.90 16.46 2.65
N GLU A 38 7.64 17.67 3.13
CA GLU A 38 6.90 17.89 4.38
C GLU A 38 5.39 17.97 4.14
N TYR A 39 4.61 17.26 4.93
CA TYR A 39 3.15 17.32 4.94
C TYR A 39 2.66 17.79 6.30
N LYS A 40 1.98 18.93 6.35
CA LYS A 40 1.41 19.47 7.59
C LYS A 40 0.09 18.79 7.89
N VAL A 41 0.01 18.15 9.05
CA VAL A 41 -1.16 17.38 9.49
C VAL A 41 -1.95 18.23 10.48
N PHE A 42 -3.16 18.64 10.11
CA PHE A 42 -4.09 19.27 11.05
C PHE A 42 -4.61 18.18 11.98
N ILE A 43 -4.42 18.32 13.28
CA ILE A 43 -4.84 17.31 14.25
C ILE A 43 -5.97 17.85 15.13
N ALA A 44 -7.07 17.11 15.14
CA ALA A 44 -8.16 17.26 16.09
C ALA A 44 -8.21 16.01 16.99
N VAL A 45 -8.23 16.21 18.30
CA VAL A 45 -8.21 15.13 19.29
C VAL A 45 -9.35 15.28 20.30
N ASP A 46 -9.93 14.17 20.73
CA ASP A 46 -10.91 14.12 21.80
C ASP A 46 -10.33 14.65 23.12
N LYS A 47 -11.16 15.33 23.90
CA LYS A 47 -10.78 15.87 25.20
C LYS A 47 -10.41 14.76 26.18
N ALA A 48 -11.11 13.62 26.15
CA ALA A 48 -10.84 12.46 26.98
C ALA A 48 -9.38 11.99 26.82
N ALA A 49 -8.89 11.84 25.58
CA ALA A 49 -7.49 11.58 25.31
C ALA A 49 -6.56 12.60 25.98
N VAL A 50 -6.78 13.88 25.71
CA VAL A 50 -5.89 14.94 26.19
C VAL A 50 -5.79 14.92 27.71
N GLU A 51 -6.90 14.71 28.41
CA GLU A 51 -6.94 14.58 29.86
C GLU A 51 -6.23 13.31 30.35
N HIS A 52 -6.49 12.16 29.70
CA HIS A 52 -5.86 10.88 30.02
C HIS A 52 -4.33 10.94 29.96
N TRP A 53 -3.78 11.60 28.93
CA TRP A 53 -2.33 11.73 28.74
C TRP A 53 -1.70 12.96 29.41
N GLY A 54 -2.37 13.57 30.39
CA GLY A 54 -1.77 14.60 31.26
C GLY A 54 -1.87 16.03 30.73
N GLY A 55 -2.90 16.31 29.94
CA GLY A 55 -3.20 17.63 29.40
C GLY A 55 -2.48 17.95 28.09
N LYS A 56 -2.86 19.09 27.48
CA LYS A 56 -2.48 19.47 26.10
C LYS A 56 -0.96 19.45 25.85
N VAL A 57 -0.16 19.96 26.78
CA VAL A 57 1.31 20.03 26.62
C VAL A 57 1.94 18.64 26.61
N SER A 58 1.50 17.76 27.52
CA SER A 58 1.97 16.38 27.58
C SER A 58 1.54 15.59 26.34
N TYR A 59 0.27 15.73 25.95
CA TYR A 59 -0.26 15.11 24.74
C TYR A 59 0.51 15.55 23.49
N GLN A 60 0.75 16.87 23.33
CA GLN A 60 1.50 17.39 22.18
C GLN A 60 2.95 16.90 22.14
N THR A 61 3.59 16.75 23.29
CA THR A 61 4.95 16.18 23.36
C THR A 61 4.96 14.72 22.89
N GLN A 62 4.01 13.91 23.36
CA GLN A 62 3.87 12.52 22.95
C GLN A 62 3.51 12.39 21.46
N LEU A 63 2.64 13.27 20.96
CA LEU A 63 2.26 13.34 19.55
C LEU A 63 3.45 13.65 18.65
N ASN A 64 4.32 14.58 19.04
CA ASN A 64 5.54 14.87 18.29
C ASN A 64 6.46 13.64 18.21
N THR A 65 6.72 12.99 19.34
CA THR A 65 7.51 11.74 19.38
C THR A 65 6.87 10.62 18.57
N PHE A 66 5.55 10.52 18.57
CA PHE A 66 4.82 9.55 17.75
C PHE A 66 5.06 9.79 16.25
N PHE A 67 4.93 11.04 15.78
CA PHE A 67 5.18 11.35 14.37
C PHE A 67 6.64 11.19 13.96
N GLU A 68 7.61 11.40 14.86
CA GLU A 68 9.01 11.03 14.62
C GLU A 68 9.16 9.54 14.33
N LYS A 69 8.56 8.67 15.17
CA LYS A 69 8.56 7.22 14.97
C LYS A 69 7.83 6.81 13.68
N MET A 70 6.70 7.45 13.39
CA MET A 70 5.92 7.16 12.18
C MET A 70 6.66 7.56 10.91
N ASN A 71 7.31 8.74 10.90
CA ASN A 71 8.15 9.18 9.79
C ASN A 71 9.35 8.22 9.59
N ASP A 72 10.01 7.79 10.67
CA ASP A 72 11.10 6.82 10.60
C ASP A 72 10.61 5.47 10.03
N PHE A 73 9.51 4.95 10.56
CA PHE A 73 8.88 3.73 10.07
C PHE A 73 8.52 3.84 8.59
N TRP A 74 7.81 4.91 8.20
CA TRP A 74 7.35 5.14 6.83
C TRP A 74 8.51 4.99 5.86
N ASN A 75 9.60 5.74 6.08
CA ASN A 75 10.75 5.77 5.18
C ASN A 75 11.55 4.46 5.19
N LYS A 76 11.75 3.83 6.37
CA LYS A 76 12.43 2.52 6.47
C LYS A 76 11.64 1.40 5.80
N ALA A 77 10.31 1.42 5.91
CA ALA A 77 9.43 0.45 5.25
C ALA A 77 9.50 0.53 3.71
N GLY A 78 9.98 1.66 3.16
CA GLY A 78 10.28 1.82 1.74
C GLY A 78 11.53 1.05 1.30
N GLN A 79 12.39 0.63 2.24
CA GLN A 79 13.61 -0.15 2.00
C GLN A 79 14.52 0.49 0.94
N GLY A 80 14.67 1.83 0.99
CA GLY A 80 15.52 2.59 0.07
C GLY A 80 14.92 2.83 -1.33
N ARG A 81 13.65 2.48 -1.56
CA ARG A 81 12.97 2.65 -2.87
C ARG A 81 12.22 3.98 -3.02
N PHE A 82 12.20 4.82 -1.99
CA PHE A 82 11.61 6.15 -2.09
C PHE A 82 12.55 7.13 -2.79
N GLN A 83 11.97 8.01 -3.60
CA GLN A 83 12.68 9.12 -4.25
C GLN A 83 12.82 10.36 -3.36
N TYR A 84 12.10 10.37 -2.23
CA TYR A 84 12.03 11.49 -1.30
C TYR A 84 12.03 10.97 0.13
N TYR A 85 12.45 11.81 1.07
CA TYR A 85 12.16 11.59 2.47
C TYR A 85 10.78 12.16 2.81
N PHE A 86 9.86 11.32 3.25
CA PHE A 86 8.49 11.73 3.59
C PHE A 86 8.45 12.16 5.05
N ARG A 87 8.01 13.39 5.33
CA ARG A 87 7.90 13.93 6.68
C ARG A 87 6.50 14.47 6.96
N TYR A 88 5.74 13.79 7.78
CA TYR A 88 4.47 14.30 8.30
C TYR A 88 4.72 15.08 9.58
N VAL A 89 4.28 16.33 9.61
CA VAL A 89 4.49 17.26 10.72
C VAL A 89 3.16 17.45 11.45
N PRO A 90 3.01 16.93 12.68
CA PRO A 90 1.77 17.08 13.44
C PRO A 90 1.57 18.51 13.87
N ASP A 91 0.34 18.97 13.79
CA ASP A 91 -0.08 20.25 14.32
C ASP A 91 -1.39 20.10 15.09
N LEU A 92 -1.30 20.05 16.42
CA LEU A 92 -2.46 19.94 17.31
C LEU A 92 -3.23 21.26 17.35
N GLN A 93 -4.31 21.32 16.57
CA GLN A 93 -5.10 22.53 16.37
C GLN A 93 -6.35 22.53 17.26
N VAL A 94 -7.02 21.40 17.40
CA VAL A 94 -8.31 21.31 18.08
C VAL A 94 -8.31 20.21 19.14
N VAL A 95 -8.79 20.56 20.33
CA VAL A 95 -9.23 19.60 21.34
C VAL A 95 -10.75 19.71 21.38
N TYR A 96 -11.46 18.68 20.95
CA TYR A 96 -12.91 18.70 20.83
C TYR A 96 -13.57 17.94 22.00
N ASP A 97 -14.77 18.37 22.38
CA ASP A 97 -15.56 17.83 23.50
C ASP A 97 -16.98 17.52 22.99
N CYS A 98 -17.03 16.78 21.89
CA CYS A 98 -18.25 16.34 21.21
C CYS A 98 -17.97 15.04 20.46
N SER A 99 -19.01 14.43 19.90
CA SER A 99 -18.86 13.24 19.07
C SER A 99 -17.91 13.48 17.89
N SER A 100 -16.93 12.59 17.73
CA SER A 100 -16.00 12.58 16.62
C SER A 100 -16.71 12.42 15.28
N ARG A 101 -17.92 11.84 15.23
CA ARG A 101 -18.75 11.78 14.01
C ARG A 101 -19.34 13.13 13.64
N GLN A 102 -19.78 13.89 14.63
CA GLN A 102 -20.28 15.25 14.41
C GLN A 102 -19.14 16.15 13.90
N LEU A 103 -17.97 16.06 14.53
CA LEU A 103 -16.78 16.79 14.10
C LEU A 103 -16.35 16.41 12.68
N GLU A 104 -16.32 15.12 12.36
CA GLU A 104 -16.01 14.61 11.02
C GLU A 104 -16.95 15.20 9.97
N ASN A 105 -18.26 15.23 10.23
CA ASN A 105 -19.24 15.78 9.30
C ASN A 105 -19.02 17.28 9.05
N VAL A 106 -18.65 18.04 10.09
CA VAL A 106 -18.29 19.45 9.94
C VAL A 106 -17.07 19.61 9.03
N TYR A 107 -16.01 18.82 9.27
CA TYR A 107 -14.79 18.94 8.49
C TYR A 107 -14.87 18.36 7.08
N ARG A 108 -15.76 17.40 6.83
CA ARG A 108 -16.02 16.87 5.50
C ARG A 108 -16.45 17.98 4.53
N GLU A 109 -17.22 18.95 5.02
CA GLU A 109 -17.72 20.09 4.25
C GLU A 109 -16.77 21.31 4.24
N SER A 110 -15.66 21.25 4.98
CA SER A 110 -14.65 22.30 5.01
C SER A 110 -13.88 22.36 3.69
N ALA A 111 -13.61 23.56 3.17
CA ALA A 111 -12.70 23.81 2.03
C ALA A 111 -11.21 23.48 2.35
N GLY A 112 -10.98 22.96 3.55
CA GLY A 112 -9.69 22.61 4.12
C GLY A 112 -9.10 23.75 4.94
N PHE A 113 -7.95 23.47 5.54
CA PHE A 113 -7.18 24.42 6.32
C PHE A 113 -6.07 24.94 5.41
N PRO A 114 -5.94 26.26 5.17
CA PRO A 114 -5.08 26.80 4.12
C PRO A 114 -3.59 26.45 4.32
N ASN A 115 -3.19 26.03 5.52
CA ASN A 115 -1.81 25.70 5.86
C ASN A 115 -1.59 24.22 6.18
N HIS A 116 -2.56 23.34 5.93
CA HIS A 116 -2.46 21.91 6.19
C HIS A 116 -2.85 21.08 4.97
N ASP A 117 -2.22 19.93 4.86
CA ASP A 117 -2.30 19.06 3.68
C ASP A 117 -3.29 17.91 3.91
N VAL A 118 -3.41 17.46 5.17
CA VAL A 118 -4.29 16.35 5.58
C VAL A 118 -4.85 16.63 6.98
N LEU A 119 -6.10 16.25 7.21
CA LEU A 119 -6.73 16.25 8.52
C LEU A 119 -6.57 14.87 9.18
N LEU A 120 -6.24 14.85 10.46
CA LEU A 120 -6.24 13.65 11.30
C LEU A 120 -7.16 13.90 12.50
N ILE A 121 -8.26 13.14 12.58
CA ILE A 121 -9.13 13.10 13.75
C ILE A 121 -8.71 11.89 14.60
N ILE A 122 -8.40 12.13 15.86
CA ILE A 122 -8.08 11.12 16.84
C ILE A 122 -9.20 11.10 17.87
N ASP A 123 -9.70 9.91 18.15
CA ASP A 123 -10.70 9.63 19.15
C ASP A 123 -10.24 8.40 19.93
N SER A 124 -9.72 8.62 21.13
CA SER A 124 -9.13 7.57 21.95
C SER A 124 -10.15 6.77 22.76
N LEU A 125 -11.39 7.26 22.88
CA LEU A 125 -12.41 6.67 23.72
C LEU A 125 -13.78 6.99 23.12
N LEU A 126 -14.56 5.97 22.75
CA LEU A 126 -15.89 6.15 22.18
C LEU A 126 -16.91 6.53 23.26
N ASP A 127 -16.78 7.72 23.84
CA ASP A 127 -17.54 8.21 24.98
C ASP A 127 -18.87 8.88 24.60
N PHE A 128 -19.19 8.96 23.30
CA PHE A 128 -20.50 9.38 22.81
C PHE A 128 -21.31 8.22 22.20
N ASP A 129 -22.63 8.22 22.44
CA ASP A 129 -23.54 7.14 22.05
C ASP A 129 -23.58 6.88 20.53
N ASP A 130 -23.39 7.92 19.71
CA ASP A 130 -23.48 7.80 18.25
C ASP A 130 -22.20 7.23 17.59
N GLU A 131 -21.12 7.04 18.34
CA GLU A 131 -19.80 6.64 17.84
C GLU A 131 -19.61 5.13 17.73
N GLU A 132 -20.43 4.32 18.41
CA GLU A 132 -20.24 2.87 18.52
C GLU A 132 -20.18 2.17 17.14
N GLY A 133 -20.99 2.64 16.19
CA GLY A 133 -21.02 2.15 14.81
C GLY A 133 -19.88 2.65 13.93
N ALA A 134 -19.04 3.56 14.41
CA ALA A 134 -17.99 4.24 13.65
C ALA A 134 -16.56 3.87 14.10
N LYS A 135 -16.41 2.87 14.96
CA LYS A 135 -15.12 2.37 15.45
C LYS A 135 -14.16 1.98 14.31
N GLY A 136 -12.86 2.14 14.55
CA GLY A 136 -11.82 1.77 13.60
C GLY A 136 -11.30 2.96 12.81
N TRP A 137 -10.41 2.64 11.86
CA TRP A 137 -9.57 3.62 11.19
C TRP A 137 -9.84 3.61 9.69
N TYR A 138 -9.81 4.78 9.08
CA TYR A 138 -9.95 4.92 7.63
C TYR A 138 -9.44 6.29 7.17
N CYS A 139 -9.16 6.36 5.88
CA CYS A 139 -8.93 7.60 5.16
C CYS A 139 -10.10 7.87 4.21
N GLY A 140 -10.66 9.07 4.30
CA GLY A 140 -11.77 9.53 3.48
C GLY A 140 -11.44 10.80 2.71
N GLY A 141 -12.28 11.09 1.72
CA GLY A 141 -12.30 12.38 1.04
C GLY A 141 -13.18 13.39 1.76
N ALA A 142 -12.78 14.65 1.70
CA ALA A 142 -13.54 15.82 2.06
C ALA A 142 -13.59 16.79 0.86
N LYS A 143 -14.30 17.91 1.03
CA LYS A 143 -14.44 18.93 -0.01
C LYS A 143 -13.08 19.45 -0.51
N ASP A 144 -13.05 19.92 -1.75
CA ASP A 144 -11.88 20.49 -2.43
C ASP A 144 -10.64 19.56 -2.47
N GLY A 145 -10.90 18.25 -2.48
CA GLY A 145 -9.89 17.19 -2.55
C GLY A 145 -9.00 17.07 -1.31
N MET A 146 -9.46 17.59 -0.16
CA MET A 146 -8.83 17.34 1.13
C MET A 146 -9.00 15.87 1.50
N SER A 147 -7.96 15.26 2.07
CA SER A 147 -8.05 13.95 2.71
C SER A 147 -8.17 14.10 4.21
N MET A 148 -8.94 13.19 4.80
CA MET A 148 -9.15 13.12 6.23
C MET A 148 -8.91 11.69 6.69
N VAL A 149 -7.96 11.53 7.61
CA VAL A 149 -7.71 10.30 8.34
C VAL A 149 -8.49 10.37 9.65
N VAL A 150 -9.21 9.29 9.97
CA VAL A 150 -9.94 9.17 11.22
C VAL A 150 -9.43 7.95 11.95
N CYS A 151 -9.01 8.13 13.20
CA CYS A 151 -8.53 7.07 14.07
C CYS A 151 -9.39 7.01 15.33
N ARG A 152 -10.43 6.18 15.30
CA ARG A 152 -11.32 5.93 16.45
C ARG A 152 -10.93 4.69 17.24
N SER A 153 -11.08 4.78 18.55
CA SER A 153 -10.98 3.66 19.48
C SER A 153 -12.00 2.57 19.16
N ARG A 154 -11.81 1.42 19.79
CA ARG A 154 -12.73 0.28 19.71
C ARG A 154 -13.52 0.08 21.00
N SER A 155 -13.32 0.95 22.00
CA SER A 155 -13.88 0.81 23.34
C SER A 155 -14.52 2.10 23.83
N LYS A 156 -15.59 1.95 24.63
CA LYS A 156 -16.25 3.05 25.37
C LYS A 156 -15.65 3.27 26.76
N THR A 157 -14.82 2.35 27.23
CA THR A 157 -14.33 2.33 28.62
C THR A 157 -12.82 2.34 28.73
N GLU A 158 -12.12 1.95 27.67
CA GLU A 158 -10.67 1.86 27.63
C GLU A 158 -10.12 2.80 26.56
N HIS A 159 -9.13 3.61 26.93
CA HIS A 159 -8.46 4.47 25.98
C HIS A 159 -7.59 3.60 25.07
N GLU A 160 -7.76 3.73 23.75
CA GLU A 160 -6.85 3.10 22.80
C GLU A 160 -5.47 3.73 22.95
N ASP A 161 -4.43 2.93 23.23
CA ASP A 161 -3.08 3.46 23.42
C ASP A 161 -2.44 3.87 22.09
N LEU A 162 -2.60 5.15 21.76
CA LEU A 162 -2.12 5.79 20.55
C LEU A 162 -0.58 5.85 20.47
N PHE A 163 0.10 5.86 21.61
CA PHE A 163 1.53 6.21 21.69
C PHE A 163 2.45 5.03 22.04
N GLY A 164 1.94 4.04 22.78
CA GLY A 164 2.70 2.88 23.24
C GLY A 164 2.56 1.64 22.36
N ILE A 165 1.56 1.58 21.47
CA ILE A 165 1.35 0.40 20.62
C ILE A 165 1.97 0.56 19.23
N ASP A 166 2.90 -0.34 18.93
CA ASP A 166 3.63 -0.42 17.65
C ASP A 166 2.70 -0.54 16.41
N TYR A 167 1.56 -1.25 16.52
CA TYR A 167 0.61 -1.33 15.39
C TYR A 167 -0.13 -0.01 15.14
N PHE A 168 -0.25 0.89 16.12
CA PHE A 168 -0.90 2.18 15.93
C PHE A 168 -0.09 3.07 14.98
N CYS A 169 1.23 3.11 15.20
CA CYS A 169 2.18 3.75 14.27
C CYS A 169 2.00 3.25 12.83
N ARG A 170 1.87 1.93 12.65
CA ARG A 170 1.65 1.34 11.34
C ARG A 170 0.27 1.57 10.76
N GLY A 171 -0.77 1.64 11.58
CA GLY A 171 -2.11 1.95 11.09
C GLY A 171 -2.25 3.40 10.68
N VAL A 172 -1.68 4.36 11.41
CA VAL A 172 -1.63 5.75 10.93
C VAL A 172 -0.82 5.83 9.63
N ALA A 173 0.30 5.11 9.52
CA ALA A 173 1.04 5.01 8.27
C ALA A 173 0.18 4.39 7.15
N HIS A 174 -0.60 3.34 7.42
CA HIS A 174 -1.53 2.73 6.47
C HIS A 174 -2.57 3.73 5.96
N GLU A 175 -3.22 4.48 6.85
CA GLU A 175 -4.21 5.50 6.46
C GLU A 175 -3.59 6.67 5.68
N LEU A 176 -2.38 7.08 6.08
CA LEU A 176 -1.62 8.06 5.31
C LEU A 176 -1.19 7.50 3.94
N GLY A 177 -1.05 6.18 3.80
CA GLY A 177 -0.89 5.51 2.51
C GLY A 177 -2.09 5.72 1.59
N HIS A 178 -3.31 5.62 2.10
CA HIS A 178 -4.52 5.97 1.36
C HIS A 178 -4.58 7.46 1.00
N TYR A 179 -4.13 8.36 1.89
CA TYR A 179 -3.99 9.78 1.55
C TYR A 179 -3.09 9.98 0.31
N ARG A 180 -2.04 9.15 0.16
CA ARG A 180 -1.17 9.18 -1.02
C ARG A 180 -1.79 8.54 -2.27
N GLY A 181 -2.94 7.87 -2.14
CA GLY A 181 -3.67 7.22 -3.23
C GLY A 181 -3.49 5.70 -3.32
N VAL A 182 -2.85 5.06 -2.33
CA VAL A 182 -2.62 3.61 -2.36
C VAL A 182 -3.91 2.87 -1.99
N THR A 183 -4.27 1.83 -2.72
CA THR A 183 -5.45 1.00 -2.42
C THR A 183 -5.15 -0.06 -1.35
N ASP A 184 -6.21 -0.54 -0.71
CA ASP A 184 -6.13 -1.68 0.21
C ASP A 184 -5.85 -2.98 -0.53
N LEU A 185 -4.65 -3.52 -0.36
CA LEU A 185 -4.28 -4.75 -1.05
C LEU A 185 -5.08 -5.96 -0.53
N TYR A 186 -5.56 -5.93 0.72
CA TYR A 186 -6.40 -7.01 1.24
C TYR A 186 -7.75 -7.13 0.50
N ALA A 187 -8.17 -6.10 -0.25
CA ALA A 187 -9.37 -6.12 -1.07
C ALA A 187 -9.23 -7.02 -2.32
N ASP A 188 -8.00 -7.26 -2.78
CA ASP A 188 -7.68 -8.18 -3.89
C ASP A 188 -7.78 -9.66 -3.49
N ARG A 189 -7.77 -9.97 -2.19
CA ARG A 189 -7.73 -11.35 -1.66
C ARG A 189 -8.94 -12.15 -2.10
N ILE A 190 -8.71 -13.35 -2.63
CA ILE A 190 -9.76 -14.34 -2.94
C ILE A 190 -9.59 -15.57 -2.05
N ARG A 191 -10.64 -15.93 -1.31
CA ARG A 191 -10.64 -17.15 -0.50
C ARG A 191 -10.90 -18.35 -1.40
N GLU A 192 -10.13 -19.42 -1.22
CA GLU A 192 -10.26 -20.67 -1.99
C GLU A 192 -11.71 -21.18 -2.06
N LYS A 193 -12.36 -21.28 -0.91
CA LYS A 193 -13.77 -21.70 -0.78
C LYS A 193 -14.79 -20.78 -1.46
N ASN A 194 -14.38 -19.55 -1.78
CA ASN A 194 -15.20 -18.54 -2.44
C ASN A 194 -14.82 -18.38 -3.92
N ASN A 195 -13.95 -19.24 -4.46
CA ASN A 195 -13.63 -19.28 -5.88
C ASN A 195 -14.33 -20.49 -6.53
N PRO A 196 -15.46 -20.28 -7.24
CA PRO A 196 -16.20 -21.36 -7.89
C PRO A 196 -15.59 -21.80 -9.24
N VAL A 197 -14.58 -21.11 -9.76
CA VAL A 197 -14.05 -21.35 -11.12
C VAL A 197 -13.01 -22.46 -11.12
N ASN A 198 -12.02 -22.38 -10.23
CA ASN A 198 -10.95 -23.36 -10.13
C ASN A 198 -10.58 -23.76 -8.70
N HIS A 199 -11.28 -23.21 -7.69
CA HIS A 199 -11.05 -23.48 -6.27
C HIS A 199 -9.60 -23.22 -5.82
N ILE A 200 -8.93 -22.21 -6.38
CA ILE A 200 -7.61 -21.76 -5.94
C ILE A 200 -7.75 -20.35 -5.34
N GLY A 201 -7.20 -20.12 -4.16
CA GLY A 201 -7.19 -18.79 -3.55
C GLY A 201 -6.19 -17.84 -4.21
N TYR A 202 -6.33 -16.55 -3.90
CA TYR A 202 -5.34 -15.53 -4.23
C TYR A 202 -5.06 -14.69 -2.98
N GLU A 203 -3.78 -14.49 -2.68
CA GLU A 203 -3.32 -13.67 -1.57
C GLU A 203 -2.33 -12.64 -2.10
N PRO A 204 -2.58 -11.33 -1.91
CA PRO A 204 -1.62 -10.28 -2.27
C PRO A 204 -0.35 -10.38 -1.41
N ASP A 205 0.75 -9.86 -1.94
CA ASP A 205 2.00 -9.78 -1.20
C ASP A 205 1.87 -9.02 0.13
N SER A 206 2.50 -9.59 1.17
CA SER A 206 2.48 -9.06 2.53
C SER A 206 3.12 -7.68 2.62
N CYS A 207 2.34 -6.66 3.00
CA CYS A 207 2.78 -5.28 3.18
C CYS A 207 1.82 -4.48 4.09
N VAL A 208 2.19 -3.25 4.43
CA VAL A 208 1.38 -2.40 5.33
C VAL A 208 -0.06 -2.22 4.82
N MET A 209 -0.28 -2.20 3.49
CA MET A 209 -1.62 -2.06 2.89
C MET A 209 -2.46 -3.34 2.90
N ASN A 210 -1.87 -4.51 3.17
CA ASN A 210 -2.64 -5.75 3.31
C ASN A 210 -2.82 -6.19 4.77
N ASN A 211 -1.85 -5.86 5.64
CA ASN A 211 -1.88 -6.24 7.04
C ASN A 211 -0.91 -5.39 7.88
N HIS A 212 -1.30 -4.16 8.23
CA HIS A 212 -0.48 -3.28 9.07
C HIS A 212 -0.23 -3.83 10.49
N TYR A 213 -0.96 -4.85 10.96
CA TYR A 213 -0.67 -5.49 12.25
C TYR A 213 0.60 -6.33 12.25
N LYS A 214 0.98 -6.91 11.10
CA LYS A 214 2.04 -7.94 11.02
C LYS A 214 3.16 -7.62 10.03
N THR A 215 3.13 -6.47 9.38
CA THR A 215 4.05 -6.16 8.28
C THR A 215 4.79 -4.85 8.51
N TYR A 216 6.03 -4.79 8.04
CA TYR A 216 6.94 -3.66 8.26
C TYR A 216 7.53 -3.12 6.95
N LYS A 217 6.86 -3.38 5.82
CA LYS A 217 7.33 -2.98 4.49
C LYS A 217 6.18 -2.49 3.62
N TRP A 218 6.46 -1.54 2.75
CA TRP A 218 5.60 -1.14 1.64
C TRP A 218 5.76 -2.12 0.48
N SER A 219 4.68 -2.43 -0.25
CA SER A 219 4.79 -3.14 -1.53
C SER A 219 5.48 -2.26 -2.58
N SER A 220 5.90 -2.84 -3.71
CA SER A 220 6.39 -2.03 -4.85
C SER A 220 5.32 -1.08 -5.38
N TYR A 221 4.08 -1.53 -5.39
CA TYR A 221 2.92 -0.69 -5.70
C TYR A 221 2.80 0.52 -4.79
N ALA A 222 2.75 0.31 -3.48
CA ALA A 222 2.61 1.41 -2.52
C ALA A 222 3.74 2.43 -2.69
N VAL A 223 4.99 1.97 -2.81
CA VAL A 223 6.14 2.87 -3.03
C VAL A 223 5.99 3.68 -4.32
N ASN A 224 5.60 3.04 -5.43
CA ASN A 224 5.47 3.71 -6.71
C ASN A 224 4.37 4.78 -6.70
N VAL A 225 3.20 4.47 -6.12
CA VAL A 225 2.11 5.43 -5.94
C VAL A 225 2.55 6.61 -5.05
N MET A 226 3.19 6.33 -3.92
CA MET A 226 3.66 7.36 -2.99
C MET A 226 4.71 8.28 -3.62
N ASN A 227 5.65 7.73 -4.39
CA ASN A 227 6.63 8.50 -5.15
C ASN A 227 5.95 9.36 -6.22
N HIS A 228 5.02 8.78 -6.98
CA HIS A 228 4.31 9.46 -8.05
C HIS A 228 3.52 10.66 -7.55
N THR A 229 2.81 10.50 -6.43
CA THR A 229 2.00 11.59 -5.91
C THR A 229 2.83 12.58 -5.08
N ALA A 230 4.03 12.24 -4.60
CA ALA A 230 4.74 12.88 -3.48
C ALA A 230 4.63 14.42 -3.41
N LYS A 231 4.84 15.10 -4.53
CA LYS A 231 4.82 16.58 -4.57
C LYS A 231 3.42 17.21 -4.39
N SER A 232 2.36 16.44 -4.62
CA SER A 232 0.99 16.87 -4.38
C SER A 232 0.63 16.81 -2.89
N LYS A 233 0.05 17.92 -2.41
CA LYS A 233 -0.53 18.06 -1.08
C LYS A 233 -2.01 17.70 -1.02
N ARG A 234 -2.68 17.64 -2.17
CA ARG A 234 -4.08 17.23 -2.30
C ARG A 234 -4.22 16.26 -3.48
N PRO A 235 -3.78 15.00 -3.33
CA PRO A 235 -3.77 14.07 -4.46
C PRO A 235 -5.14 13.88 -5.10
N GLY A 236 -6.23 13.88 -4.32
CA GLY A 236 -7.59 13.78 -4.84
C GLY A 236 -8.02 14.95 -5.74
N ARG A 237 -7.40 16.13 -5.57
CA ARG A 237 -7.61 17.31 -6.45
C ARG A 237 -6.63 17.33 -7.61
N ASP A 238 -5.36 17.10 -7.32
CA ASP A 238 -4.28 17.30 -8.28
C ASP A 238 -4.18 16.12 -9.29
N PHE A 239 -4.73 14.96 -8.92
CA PHE A 239 -4.85 13.76 -9.76
C PHE A 239 -6.32 13.29 -9.85
N PRO A 240 -7.18 13.98 -10.62
CA PRO A 240 -8.59 13.62 -10.73
C PRO A 240 -8.74 12.23 -11.38
N GLY A 241 -9.26 11.26 -10.63
CA GLY A 241 -9.34 9.87 -11.07
C GLY A 241 -8.00 9.13 -11.04
N LEU A 242 -7.10 9.48 -10.11
CA LEU A 242 -5.76 8.87 -9.91
C LEU A 242 -5.76 7.35 -10.12
N PHE A 243 -6.68 6.64 -9.46
CA PHE A 243 -6.79 5.19 -9.59
C PHE A 243 -6.92 4.73 -11.05
N LYS A 244 -7.83 5.35 -11.79
CA LYS A 244 -8.07 5.03 -13.20
C LYS A 244 -6.88 5.38 -14.09
N GLN A 245 -6.18 6.48 -13.79
CA GLN A 245 -5.01 6.93 -14.54
C GLN A 245 -3.83 5.96 -14.45
N MET A 246 -3.74 5.17 -13.38
CA MET A 246 -2.62 4.25 -13.16
C MET A 246 -2.75 2.94 -13.95
N PHE A 247 -3.85 2.71 -14.69
CA PHE A 247 -3.94 1.54 -15.56
C PHE A 247 -3.27 1.81 -16.93
N PRO A 248 -2.55 0.82 -17.50
CA PRO A 248 -2.19 0.84 -18.91
C PRO A 248 -3.47 0.81 -19.77
N GLN A 249 -3.42 1.23 -21.04
CA GLN A 249 -4.57 1.09 -21.94
C GLN A 249 -4.85 -0.38 -22.29
N ASN A 250 -3.84 -1.25 -22.28
CA ASN A 250 -3.95 -2.58 -22.85
C ASN A 250 -3.41 -3.70 -21.94
N ILE A 251 -3.99 -4.89 -22.09
CA ILE A 251 -3.39 -6.17 -21.68
C ILE A 251 -3.20 -7.02 -22.93
N SER A 252 -1.97 -7.43 -23.21
CA SER A 252 -1.65 -8.31 -24.35
C SER A 252 -1.49 -9.74 -23.85
N VAL A 253 -2.39 -10.62 -24.27
CA VAL A 253 -2.38 -12.04 -23.92
C VAL A 253 -1.78 -12.85 -25.06
N THR A 254 -0.69 -13.56 -24.80
CA THR A 254 -0.06 -14.50 -25.74
C THR A 254 -0.16 -15.90 -25.17
N VAL A 255 -0.75 -16.81 -25.95
CA VAL A 255 -0.86 -18.22 -25.55
C VAL A 255 0.06 -19.07 -26.42
N LYS A 256 0.85 -19.94 -25.80
CA LYS A 256 1.77 -20.86 -26.46
C LYS A 256 1.47 -22.30 -26.08
N VAL A 257 1.68 -23.19 -27.05
CA VAL A 257 1.59 -24.64 -26.90
C VAL A 257 2.87 -25.22 -27.48
N LYS A 258 3.67 -25.89 -26.65
CA LYS A 258 4.99 -26.42 -27.04
C LYS A 258 5.87 -25.34 -27.67
N GLY A 259 5.88 -24.14 -27.09
CA GLY A 259 6.68 -23.00 -27.51
C GLY A 259 6.20 -22.27 -28.77
N LYS A 260 5.07 -22.65 -29.37
CA LYS A 260 4.48 -21.98 -30.54
C LYS A 260 3.17 -21.31 -30.19
N ASN A 261 2.94 -20.11 -30.72
CA ASN A 261 1.69 -19.39 -30.48
C ASN A 261 0.47 -20.21 -30.92
N ALA A 262 -0.54 -20.26 -30.06
CA ALA A 262 -1.75 -21.06 -30.23
C ALA A 262 -2.95 -20.17 -30.56
N LYS A 263 -3.51 -20.39 -31.74
CA LYS A 263 -4.71 -19.70 -32.24
C LYS A 263 -6.00 -20.31 -31.70
N GLY A 264 -7.05 -19.50 -31.62
CA GLY A 264 -8.39 -19.96 -31.29
C GLY A 264 -8.57 -20.41 -29.83
N VAL A 265 -7.63 -20.08 -28.95
CA VAL A 265 -7.72 -20.35 -27.51
C VAL A 265 -8.80 -19.45 -26.93
N ILE A 266 -9.74 -20.02 -26.17
CA ILE A 266 -10.80 -19.26 -25.52
C ILE A 266 -10.23 -18.67 -24.23
N LEU A 267 -10.48 -17.39 -23.99
CA LEU A 267 -10.00 -16.66 -22.83
C LEU A 267 -11.21 -16.16 -22.03
N ASN A 268 -11.46 -16.69 -20.83
CA ASN A 268 -12.55 -16.26 -19.96
C ASN A 268 -12.01 -15.41 -18.82
N LEU A 269 -12.53 -14.19 -18.67
CA LEU A 269 -12.13 -13.24 -17.64
C LEU A 269 -13.21 -13.18 -16.56
N TYR A 270 -12.88 -13.57 -15.32
CA TYR A 270 -13.79 -13.61 -14.18
C TYR A 270 -13.44 -12.52 -13.19
N GLY A 271 -14.42 -11.70 -12.76
CA GLY A 271 -14.21 -10.58 -11.85
C GLY A 271 -14.39 -10.94 -10.37
N SER A 272 -13.65 -10.24 -9.49
CA SER A 272 -13.73 -10.40 -8.03
C SER A 272 -14.39 -9.23 -7.29
N ARG A 273 -14.94 -9.49 -6.11
CA ARG A 273 -15.54 -8.45 -5.27
C ARG A 273 -14.78 -8.23 -3.97
N ALA A 274 -14.35 -7.00 -3.74
CA ALA A 274 -13.73 -6.57 -2.48
C ALA A 274 -14.66 -6.79 -1.28
N GLY A 275 -14.12 -7.19 -0.13
CA GLY A 275 -14.88 -7.45 1.10
C GLY A 275 -15.69 -8.76 1.11
N PHE A 276 -16.11 -9.26 -0.05
CA PHE A 276 -16.65 -10.61 -0.21
C PHE A 276 -15.54 -11.66 -0.35
N ASN A 277 -14.40 -11.25 -0.91
CA ASN A 277 -13.22 -12.07 -1.17
C ASN A 277 -13.59 -13.29 -2.02
N ASP A 278 -14.38 -13.06 -3.05
CA ASP A 278 -14.95 -14.08 -3.94
C ASP A 278 -14.77 -13.74 -5.42
N LEU A 279 -15.03 -14.73 -6.26
CA LEU A 279 -14.96 -14.63 -7.71
C LEU A 279 -16.34 -14.95 -8.31
N ILE A 280 -16.80 -14.14 -9.26
CA ILE A 280 -18.05 -14.40 -9.96
C ILE A 280 -17.90 -15.63 -10.86
N ALA A 281 -18.83 -16.57 -10.75
CA ALA A 281 -18.76 -17.86 -11.46
C ALA A 281 -18.93 -17.74 -12.98
N THR A 282 -19.65 -16.71 -13.44
CA THR A 282 -19.86 -16.42 -14.86
C THR A 282 -18.74 -15.50 -15.37
N PRO A 283 -18.12 -15.80 -16.53
CA PRO A 283 -17.15 -14.89 -17.12
C PRO A 283 -17.76 -13.50 -17.34
N TYR A 284 -17.08 -12.47 -16.87
CA TYR A 284 -17.41 -11.08 -17.16
C TYR A 284 -17.23 -10.79 -18.65
N ARG A 285 -16.12 -11.29 -19.23
CA ARG A 285 -15.84 -11.21 -20.67
C ARG A 285 -15.23 -12.52 -21.16
N THR A 286 -15.50 -12.84 -22.42
CA THR A 286 -14.87 -13.95 -23.13
C THR A 286 -14.25 -13.43 -24.42
N TYR A 287 -13.01 -13.84 -24.66
CA TYR A 287 -12.23 -13.48 -25.82
C TYR A 287 -11.69 -14.74 -26.51
N GLN A 288 -11.03 -14.56 -27.66
CA GLN A 288 -10.40 -15.65 -28.37
C GLN A 288 -9.10 -15.19 -29.02
N THR A 289 -8.02 -15.96 -28.87
CA THR A 289 -6.75 -15.62 -29.54
C THR A 289 -6.89 -15.65 -31.06
N ASP A 290 -6.24 -14.68 -31.70
CA ASP A 290 -6.29 -14.45 -33.12
C ASP A 290 -5.44 -15.47 -33.92
N LYS A 291 -5.24 -15.22 -35.21
CA LYS A 291 -4.41 -16.08 -36.08
C LYS A 291 -2.93 -16.13 -35.68
N LYS A 292 -2.44 -15.13 -34.94
CA LYS A 292 -1.08 -15.04 -34.40
C LYS A 292 -0.99 -15.66 -33.00
N GLY A 293 -2.10 -16.12 -32.42
CA GLY A 293 -2.18 -16.69 -31.08
C GLY A 293 -2.10 -15.64 -29.97
N GLU A 294 -2.52 -14.42 -30.29
CA GLU A 294 -2.50 -13.26 -29.39
C GLU A 294 -3.91 -12.69 -29.24
N TYR A 295 -4.18 -12.00 -28.15
CA TYR A 295 -5.37 -11.17 -28.00
C TYR A 295 -5.02 -9.89 -27.24
N LEU A 296 -5.49 -8.75 -27.73
CA LEU A 296 -5.29 -7.46 -27.08
C LEU A 296 -6.59 -7.04 -26.41
N ILE A 297 -6.62 -7.10 -25.08
CA ILE A 297 -7.68 -6.51 -24.27
C ILE A 297 -7.38 -5.01 -24.20
N THR A 298 -8.31 -4.19 -24.67
CA THR A 298 -8.18 -2.72 -24.72
C THR A 298 -9.10 -2.08 -23.70
N ASP A 299 -8.89 -0.79 -23.44
CA ASP A 299 -9.68 0.01 -22.49
C ASP A 299 -9.67 -0.57 -21.07
N VAL A 300 -8.48 -1.04 -20.65
CA VAL A 300 -8.24 -1.62 -19.32
C VAL A 300 -8.65 -0.67 -18.17
N PRO A 301 -8.50 0.67 -18.25
CA PRO A 301 -9.00 1.54 -17.19
C PRO A 301 -10.51 1.38 -16.95
N ASN A 302 -11.34 1.33 -18.01
CA ASN A 302 -12.78 1.07 -17.88
C ASN A 302 -13.10 -0.40 -17.63
N LEU A 303 -12.17 -1.32 -17.89
CA LEU A 303 -12.34 -2.72 -17.55
C LEU A 303 -12.34 -2.93 -16.02
N TYR A 304 -11.51 -2.20 -15.28
CA TYR A 304 -11.39 -2.29 -13.82
C TYR A 304 -12.24 -1.26 -13.07
N ASP A 305 -12.32 0.00 -13.55
CA ASP A 305 -13.00 1.12 -12.90
C ASP A 305 -14.27 1.55 -13.65
N ASN A 306 -15.42 1.40 -13.01
CA ASN A 306 -16.76 1.57 -13.61
C ASN A 306 -16.97 0.65 -14.83
N PRO A 307 -16.84 -0.67 -14.65
CA PRO A 307 -17.00 -1.66 -15.72
C PRO A 307 -18.40 -1.65 -16.33
N ALA A 308 -18.47 -1.83 -17.65
CA ALA A 308 -19.73 -1.90 -18.37
C ALA A 308 -20.47 -3.23 -18.12
N GLU A 309 -21.81 -3.17 -18.06
CA GLU A 309 -22.66 -4.37 -17.98
C GLU A 309 -22.45 -5.35 -19.16
N PRO A 310 -22.82 -6.65 -19.00
CA PRO A 310 -23.32 -7.29 -17.79
C PRO A 310 -22.20 -7.60 -16.77
N LEU A 311 -22.43 -7.29 -15.50
CA LEU A 311 -21.50 -7.58 -14.38
C LEU A 311 -21.78 -8.93 -13.69
N TYR A 312 -22.95 -9.51 -13.93
CA TYR A 312 -23.40 -10.78 -13.32
C TYR A 312 -23.35 -10.80 -11.78
N THR A 313 -23.56 -9.64 -11.16
CA THR A 313 -23.67 -9.47 -9.72
C THR A 313 -24.50 -8.23 -9.39
N ASP A 314 -25.28 -8.29 -8.30
CA ASP A 314 -26.09 -7.14 -7.86
C ASP A 314 -25.26 -6.09 -7.09
N LYS A 315 -24.03 -6.46 -6.68
CA LYS A 315 -23.17 -5.61 -5.86
C LYS A 315 -21.73 -5.69 -6.35
N LEU A 316 -21.22 -4.55 -6.80
CA LEU A 316 -19.82 -4.36 -7.11
C LEU A 316 -19.25 -3.23 -6.21
N PRO A 317 -18.58 -3.58 -5.10
CA PRO A 317 -18.01 -2.58 -4.20
C PRO A 317 -17.11 -1.59 -4.93
N TYR A 318 -17.28 -0.30 -4.61
CA TYR A 318 -16.57 0.81 -5.25
C TYR A 318 -16.76 0.91 -6.78
N ASN A 319 -17.74 0.20 -7.36
CA ASN A 319 -17.92 0.03 -8.80
C ASN A 319 -16.65 -0.45 -9.52
N ARG A 320 -15.91 -1.37 -8.87
CA ARG A 320 -14.61 -1.83 -9.35
C ARG A 320 -14.43 -3.33 -9.27
N TRP A 321 -13.75 -3.89 -10.25
CA TRP A 321 -13.13 -5.22 -10.14
C TRP A 321 -11.74 -5.04 -9.55
N PHE A 322 -11.44 -5.66 -8.40
CA PHE A 322 -10.12 -5.54 -7.77
C PHE A 322 -9.14 -6.52 -8.41
N THR A 323 -9.58 -7.75 -8.65
CA THR A 323 -8.79 -8.81 -9.27
C THR A 323 -9.61 -9.46 -10.38
N PHE A 324 -8.96 -9.80 -11.49
CA PHE A 324 -9.50 -10.78 -12.43
C PHE A 324 -8.77 -12.12 -12.34
N LEU A 325 -9.49 -13.20 -12.60
CA LEU A 325 -8.91 -14.49 -13.00
C LEU A 325 -9.08 -14.63 -14.52
N LEU A 326 -7.98 -14.78 -15.25
CA LEU A 326 -8.00 -15.12 -16.66
C LEU A 326 -7.82 -16.63 -16.83
N GLU A 327 -8.85 -17.32 -17.29
CA GLU A 327 -8.79 -18.71 -17.73
C GLU A 327 -8.47 -18.75 -19.24
N ALA A 328 -7.46 -19.52 -19.63
CA ALA A 328 -7.26 -19.93 -21.00
C ALA A 328 -7.70 -21.39 -21.16
N GLN A 329 -8.55 -21.65 -22.15
CA GLN A 329 -9.04 -22.98 -22.49
C GLN A 329 -8.58 -23.39 -23.90
N TYR A 330 -7.84 -24.49 -23.97
CA TYR A 330 -7.34 -25.05 -25.22
C TYR A 330 -7.49 -26.57 -25.25
N LYS A 331 -8.25 -27.09 -26.22
CA LYS A 331 -8.47 -28.54 -26.43
C LYS A 331 -8.91 -29.33 -25.18
N GLY A 332 -9.72 -28.70 -24.32
CA GLY A 332 -10.21 -29.31 -23.09
C GLY A 332 -9.32 -29.09 -21.86
N GLU A 333 -8.10 -28.59 -22.05
CA GLU A 333 -7.22 -28.19 -20.95
C GLU A 333 -7.46 -26.72 -20.57
N LYS A 334 -7.23 -26.40 -19.30
CA LYS A 334 -7.40 -25.07 -18.73
C LYS A 334 -6.15 -24.62 -17.97
N LYS A 335 -5.75 -23.37 -18.17
CA LYS A 335 -4.70 -22.67 -17.41
C LYS A 335 -5.28 -21.36 -16.88
N TYR A 336 -4.72 -20.86 -15.78
CA TYR A 336 -5.25 -19.68 -15.11
C TYR A 336 -4.14 -18.69 -14.75
N VAL A 337 -4.43 -17.40 -14.85
CA VAL A 337 -3.54 -16.31 -14.45
C VAL A 337 -4.34 -15.28 -13.64
N TRP A 338 -3.84 -14.88 -12.49
CA TRP A 338 -4.40 -13.77 -11.71
C TRP A 338 -3.95 -12.43 -12.29
N LEU A 339 -4.87 -11.47 -12.34
CA LEU A 339 -4.65 -10.10 -12.83
C LEU A 339 -5.17 -9.10 -11.78
N PRO A 340 -4.51 -8.98 -10.62
CA PRO A 340 -4.86 -8.03 -9.56
C PRO A 340 -4.55 -6.60 -10.00
N GLU A 341 -5.38 -5.62 -9.62
CA GLU A 341 -5.26 -4.23 -10.07
C GLU A 341 -3.88 -3.65 -9.78
N TYR A 342 -3.31 -3.93 -8.60
CA TYR A 342 -2.08 -3.32 -8.14
C TYR A 342 -0.85 -3.80 -8.94
N GLU A 343 -0.92 -5.00 -9.56
CA GLU A 343 0.12 -5.50 -10.47
C GLU A 343 -0.04 -4.92 -11.87
N ILE A 344 -1.28 -4.87 -12.39
CA ILE A 344 -1.55 -4.27 -13.69
C ILE A 344 -1.14 -2.80 -13.72
N GLN A 345 -1.40 -2.07 -12.62
CA GLN A 345 -1.02 -0.67 -12.47
C GLN A 345 0.50 -0.43 -12.42
N GLN A 346 1.34 -1.46 -12.19
CA GLN A 346 2.80 -1.29 -12.27
C GLN A 346 3.25 -0.83 -13.65
N THR A 347 2.56 -1.27 -14.69
CA THR A 347 2.84 -0.93 -16.10
C THR A 347 2.90 0.58 -16.33
N PHE A 348 2.02 1.34 -15.66
CA PHE A 348 2.01 2.79 -15.71
C PHE A 348 3.31 3.39 -15.17
N PHE A 349 3.79 2.90 -14.02
CA PHE A 349 5.04 3.36 -13.41
C PHE A 349 6.29 2.95 -14.20
N GLU A 350 6.17 1.93 -15.05
CA GLU A 350 7.21 1.55 -16.02
C GLU A 350 7.18 2.40 -17.31
N ASN A 351 6.28 3.39 -17.41
CA ASN A 351 6.01 4.18 -18.61
C ASN A 351 5.63 3.32 -19.82
N LYS A 352 4.89 2.24 -19.57
CA LYS A 352 4.36 1.34 -20.61
C LYS A 352 2.84 1.44 -20.63
N ASP A 353 2.29 1.14 -21.80
CA ASP A 353 0.84 1.20 -22.03
C ASP A 353 0.19 -0.16 -22.27
N THR A 354 0.98 -1.24 -22.15
CA THR A 354 0.53 -2.62 -22.36
C THR A 354 1.14 -3.53 -21.32
N TYR A 355 0.27 -4.21 -20.56
CA TYR A 355 0.67 -5.27 -19.63
C TYR A 355 0.73 -6.62 -20.36
N PRO A 356 1.87 -7.32 -20.39
CA PRO A 356 1.97 -8.60 -21.07
C PRO A 356 1.52 -9.76 -20.18
N VAL A 357 0.72 -10.67 -20.74
CA VAL A 357 0.33 -11.94 -20.12
C VAL A 357 0.75 -13.08 -21.04
N ASN A 358 1.59 -13.99 -20.54
CA ASN A 358 2.04 -15.15 -21.30
C ASN A 358 1.52 -16.43 -20.64
N ILE A 359 0.85 -17.29 -21.41
CA ILE A 359 0.29 -18.55 -20.94
C ILE A 359 0.90 -19.68 -21.78
N GLU A 360 1.54 -20.65 -21.14
CA GLU A 360 2.10 -21.84 -21.80
C GLU A 360 1.31 -23.10 -21.40
N PHE A 361 0.94 -23.89 -22.39
CA PHE A 361 0.29 -25.19 -22.26
C PHE A 361 1.28 -26.34 -22.32
#